data_AF-R0KYV1-F1
#
_entry.id   AF-R0KYV1-F1
#
_cell.length_a   1.000
_cell.length_b   1.000
_cell.length_c   1.000
_cell.angle_alpha   90.00
_cell.angle_beta   90.00
_cell.angle_gamma   90.00
#
_symmetry.space_group_name_H-M   'P 1'
#
loop_
_entity.id
_entity.type
_entity.pdbx_description
1 polymer ?
#
loop_
_entity_poly.entity_id
_entity_poly.type
_entity_poly.pdbx_seq_one_letter_code
_entity_poly.pdbx_strand_id
1 'polypeptide(L)' 'RMIKAVLPEMKRRRSGHIVVVSSVMGLQGIVFNDVYAASKFAVEGFCESLAVQLLQF' A
#
# COMPACT_ATOMS: atom_id res chain seq x y z
N ARG A 1 -5.53 -3.26 -7.65
CA ARG A 1 -6.76 -2.96 -8.44
C ARG A 1 -7.38 -1.63 -8.04
N MET A 2 -7.81 -1.45 -6.79
CA MET A 2 -8.47 -0.21 -6.31
C MET A 2 -7.62 1.06 -6.53
N ILE A 3 -6.37 1.04 -6.09
CA ILE A 3 -5.46 2.19 -6.23
C ILE A 3 -5.27 2.56 -7.71
N LYS A 4 -5.06 1.57 -8.59
CA LYS A 4 -4.93 1.78 -10.04
C LYS A 4 -6.14 2.49 -10.65
N ALA A 5 -7.35 2.26 -10.12
CA ALA A 5 -8.57 2.88 -10.64
C ALA A 5 -8.69 4.37 -10.27
N VAL A 6 -8.23 4.77 -9.09
CA VAL A 6 -8.37 6.16 -8.60
C VAL A 6 -7.13 7.03 -8.86
N LEU A 7 -5.97 6.41 -9.00
CA LEU A 7 -4.69 7.11 -9.07
C LEU A 7 -4.54 8.07 -10.27
N PRO A 8 -5.00 7.75 -11.50
CA PRO A 8 -4.87 8.67 -12.63
C PRO A 8 -5.55 10.02 -12.38
N GLU A 9 -6.75 10.00 -11.82
CA GLU A 9 -7.51 11.22 -11.52
C GLU A 9 -6.90 12.00 -10.36
N MET A 10 -6.40 11.31 -9.33
CA MET A 10 -5.64 11.93 -8.24
C MET A 10 -4.39 12.66 -8.74
N LYS A 11 -3.65 12.06 -9.69
CA LYS A 11 -2.49 12.71 -10.34
C LYS A 11 -2.90 13.92 -11.15
N ARG A 12 -3.97 13.84 -11.94
CA ARG A 12 -4.47 14.96 -12.76
C ARG A 12 -4.82 16.19 -11.92
N ARG A 13 -5.48 15.97 -10.78
CA ARG A 13 -5.87 17.05 -9.85
C ARG A 13 -4.78 17.43 -8.83
N ARG A 14 -3.63 16.76 -8.84
CA ARG A 14 -2.51 16.92 -7.89
C ARG A 14 -2.95 16.93 -6.42
N SER A 15 -3.94 16.10 -6.08
CA SER A 15 -4.52 16.06 -4.74
C SER A 15 -5.26 14.75 -4.50
N GLY A 16 -5.18 14.22 -3.29
CA GLY A 16 -5.90 13.02 -2.89
C GLY A 16 -5.19 12.28 -1.76
N HIS A 17 -5.95 11.53 -0.99
CA HIS A 17 -5.44 10.68 0.07
C HIS A 17 -5.92 9.25 -0.17
N ILE A 18 -5.01 8.29 -0.03
CA ILE A 18 -5.29 6.86 -0.05
C ILE A 18 -4.88 6.32 1.32
N VAL A 19 -5.83 5.74 2.04
CA VAL A 19 -5.56 5.08 3.33
C VAL A 19 -5.74 3.58 3.13
N VAL A 20 -4.73 2.81 3.53
CA VAL A 20 -4.72 1.35 3.39
C VAL A 20 -4.69 0.71 4.76
N VAL A 21 -5.61 -0.22 5.00
CA VAL A 21 -5.66 -0.97 6.27
C VAL A 21 -4.67 -2.13 6.22
N SER A 22 -3.57 -2.00 6.96
CA SER A 22 -2.56 -3.03 7.08
C SER A 22 -2.81 -3.94 8.31
N SER A 23 -1.75 -4.33 9.01
CA SER A 23 -1.71 -5.13 10.23
C SER A 23 -0.34 -4.98 10.88
N VAL A 24 -0.23 -5.23 12.18
CA VAL A 24 1.08 -5.42 12.86
C VAL A 24 1.91 -6.50 12.15
N MET A 25 1.24 -7.47 11.53
CA MET A 25 1.90 -8.55 10.79
C MET A 25 2.39 -8.15 9.39
N GLY A 26 2.24 -6.88 9.00
CA GLY A 26 2.99 -6.29 7.88
C GLY A 26 4.40 -5.85 8.28
N LEU A 27 4.70 -5.85 9.58
CA LEU A 27 6.00 -5.46 10.14
C LEU A 27 6.77 -6.63 10.76
N GLN A 28 6.07 -7.67 11.25
CA GLN A 28 6.68 -8.86 11.83
C GLN A 28 5.84 -10.13 11.61
N GLY A 29 6.50 -11.29 11.54
CA GLY A 29 5.82 -12.58 11.47
C GLY A 29 5.25 -13.03 12.81
N ILE A 30 4.14 -13.77 12.78
CA ILE A 30 3.57 -14.48 13.94
C ILE A 30 3.29 -15.92 13.53
N VAL A 31 3.58 -16.87 14.44
CA VAL A 31 3.37 -18.30 14.22
C VAL A 31 1.94 -18.59 13.76
N PHE A 32 1.77 -19.55 12.84
CA PHE A 32 0.48 -19.98 12.26
C PHE A 32 -0.22 -18.95 11.37
N ASN A 33 0.48 -17.90 10.93
CA ASN A 33 -0.11 -16.85 10.10
C ASN A 33 0.70 -16.53 8.84
N ASP A 34 1.47 -17.49 8.33
CA ASP A 34 2.51 -17.27 7.33
C ASP A 34 1.99 -16.56 6.08
N VAL A 35 0.88 -17.05 5.50
CA VAL A 35 0.27 -16.48 4.29
C VAL A 35 -0.36 -15.12 4.54
N TYR A 36 -0.99 -14.93 5.70
CA TYR A 36 -1.60 -13.64 6.05
C TYR A 36 -0.52 -12.58 6.28
N ALA A 37 0.53 -12.90 7.06
CA ALA A 37 1.67 -12.02 7.26
C ALA A 37 2.31 -11.67 5.91
N ALA A 38 2.59 -12.66 5.05
CA ALA A 38 3.13 -12.41 3.70
C ALA A 38 2.26 -11.41 2.90
N SER A 39 0.93 -11.56 2.95
CA SER A 39 0.03 -10.62 2.28
C SER A 39 0.10 -9.20 2.83
N LYS A 40 0.33 -9.04 4.15
CA LYS A 40 0.43 -7.73 4.80
C LYS A 40 1.79 -7.08 4.58
N PHE A 41 2.87 -7.85 4.56
CA PHE A 41 4.18 -7.37 4.10
C PHE A 41 4.13 -6.91 2.64
N ALA A 42 3.41 -7.64 1.77
CA ALA A 42 3.21 -7.22 0.39
C ALA A 42 2.45 -5.88 0.28
N VAL A 43 1.50 -5.63 1.18
CA VAL A 43 0.80 -4.33 1.26
C VAL A 43 1.75 -3.20 1.67
N GLU A 44 2.58 -3.41 2.69
CA GLU A 44 3.58 -2.41 3.12
C GLU A 44 4.55 -2.08 1.99
N GLY A 45 5.20 -3.10 1.40
CA GLY A 45 6.16 -2.89 0.32
C GLY A 45 5.53 -2.24 -0.92
N PHE A 46 4.28 -2.58 -1.24
CA PHE A 46 3.54 -1.93 -2.31
C PHE A 46 3.28 -0.44 -2.00
N CYS A 47 2.86 -0.11 -0.78
CA CYS A 47 2.54 1.26 -0.39
C CYS A 47 3.81 2.12 -0.29
N GLU A 48 4.90 1.60 0.26
CA GLU A 48 6.20 2.28 0.33
C GLU A 48 6.74 2.59 -1.08
N SER A 49 6.75 1.58 -1.95
CA SER A 49 7.17 1.76 -3.35
C SER A 49 6.32 2.81 -4.06
N LEU A 50 5.01 2.79 -3.83
CA LEU A 50 4.10 3.76 -4.42
C LEU A 50 4.31 5.16 -3.85
N ALA A 51 4.54 5.31 -2.54
CA ALA A 51 4.80 6.59 -1.90
C ALA A 51 6.01 7.28 -2.53
N VAL A 52 7.12 6.55 -2.69
CA VAL A 52 8.33 7.06 -3.36
C VAL A 52 8.03 7.50 -4.80
N GLN A 53 7.30 6.68 -5.56
CA GLN A 53 6.91 7.01 -6.92
C GLN A 53 6.03 8.28 -6.99
N LEU A 54 5.15 8.50 -6.01
CA LEU A 54 4.19 9.60 -6.02
C LEU A 54 4.77 10.94 -5.58
N LEU A 55 5.94 10.97 -4.93
CA LEU A 55 6.66 12.22 -4.64
C LEU A 55 7.07 13.00 -5.90
N GLN A 56 7.07 12.36 -7.07
CA GLN A 56 7.47 12.98 -8.34
C GLN A 56 6.33 13.73 -9.07
N PHE A 57 5.10 13.72 -8.54
CA PHE A 57 3.90 14.25 -9.21
C PHE A 57 3.22 15.35 -8.39
#